data_AF-A0A6J4M9U8-F1
#
_entry.id   AF-A0A6J4M9U8-F1
#
_cell.length_a   1.000
_cell.length_b   1.000
_cell.length_c   1.000
_cell.angle_alpha   90.00
_cell.angle_beta   90.00
_cell.angle_gamma   90.00
#
_symmetry.space_group_name_H-M   'P 1'
#
loop_
_entity.id
_entity.type
_entity.pdbx_description
1 polymer ?
#
loop_
_entity_poly.entity_id
_entity_poly.type
_entity_poly.pdbx_seq_one_letter_code
_entity_poly.pdbx_strand_id
1 'polypeptide(L)'
;MERANFMYDNNNPTDGQNSSTRGNLAPSSKSNPCPVCGRTKDGDCRISHDGKMVLCHQNFDHAKTQQPDLWHFNGSTSDGRCGIYVFKEENESIQPVARKPRAKKKELSPVPIPLGAKLLRLPAPGQSPQPEQLAKDAPKRIRRDAVQITYEYSPNQGVVRYQWPDATNPKGYDKTFSQFHIDPDGKKVWTKGDAPWPAYRIDEVVEILKTVPDSEPVVIPMLEGENNVEIARDIKLAALTLQGSNWGDREIQKMLEALRATGKNVSIAIIHDNDDTGIKKGKSVWLVARHLQFPCLIIDPVAIDVGIPEKGDIRELLAVMEADEFLIRVEAEIFKATNSSELNNSIIPPVRTQENVVCLSFFSSNDDYIPDTAPIAGQNFILKAEDALYSDGHYVSIGGLLYRFTGSYYEELNESSEKRRIGGWLKTYSEKVKGVWVKNRADTASVNAVFSWVVNQTAVDPLQVNPGGLNCSNGVVKIHFDGSHELVAHDPKNIYTYVGCKYDPHIHVRDCDRLLECLEPSQ
;
A
#
# COMPACT_ATOMS: atom_id res chain seq x y z
N MET A 1 -17.84 55.07 25.90
CA MET A 1 -16.65 55.83 25.48
C MET A 1 -15.57 55.57 26.51
N GLU A 2 -14.34 55.47 25.99
CA GLU A 2 -13.05 55.39 26.67
C GLU A 2 -12.61 54.04 27.26
N ARG A 3 -11.56 53.53 26.59
CA ARG A 3 -10.74 52.36 26.86
C ARG A 3 -9.78 52.66 28.02
N ALA A 4 -9.56 51.68 28.88
CA ALA A 4 -8.39 51.64 29.74
C ALA A 4 -7.59 50.36 29.46
N ASN A 5 -6.33 50.58 29.10
CA ASN A 5 -5.28 49.58 28.92
C ASN A 5 -5.00 48.86 30.24
N PHE A 6 -4.80 47.55 30.20
CA PHE A 6 -4.03 46.86 31.23
C PHE A 6 -2.93 46.02 30.58
N MET A 7 -1.70 46.44 30.88
CA MET A 7 -0.45 45.70 30.72
C MET A 7 -0.46 44.47 31.63
N TYR A 8 0.06 43.35 31.15
CA TYR A 8 0.78 42.40 31.99
C TYR A 8 1.96 41.86 31.20
N ASP A 9 3.16 42.12 31.72
CA ASP A 9 4.41 41.50 31.34
C ASP A 9 4.89 40.62 32.50
N ASN A 10 5.09 39.34 32.17
CA ASN A 10 6.25 38.48 32.45
C ASN A 10 6.61 37.89 33.84
N ASN A 11 7.07 36.62 33.71
CA ASN A 11 8.05 35.82 34.50
C ASN A 11 7.45 34.87 35.56
N ASN A 12 7.79 33.57 35.69
CA ASN A 12 8.92 32.71 35.26
C ASN A 12 8.61 31.22 35.71
N PRO A 13 9.48 30.17 35.60
CA PRO A 13 10.27 29.62 34.48
C PRO A 13 10.29 28.04 34.40
N THR A 14 11.09 27.50 33.44
CA THR A 14 11.67 26.12 33.28
C THR A 14 10.72 24.94 32.92
N ASP A 15 10.98 24.03 31.97
CA ASP A 15 12.14 23.73 31.13
C ASP A 15 11.74 22.90 29.88
N GLY A 16 12.48 23.10 28.78
CA GLY A 16 12.89 22.02 27.89
C GLY A 16 11.96 21.55 26.76
N GLN A 17 11.76 22.36 25.71
CA GLN A 17 11.47 21.85 24.35
C GLN A 17 11.83 22.88 23.27
N ASN A 18 12.38 22.36 22.16
CA ASN A 18 13.01 23.07 21.03
C ASN A 18 12.28 24.35 20.57
N SER A 19 12.93 25.49 20.82
CA SER A 19 12.47 26.83 20.48
C SER A 19 12.43 27.09 18.97
N SER A 20 11.28 27.59 18.55
CA SER A 20 10.95 28.07 17.21
C SER A 20 11.72 29.35 16.83
N THR A 21 12.24 29.40 15.62
CA THR A 21 12.82 30.58 14.93
C THR A 21 11.77 31.65 14.54
N ARG A 22 10.80 31.97 15.41
CA ARG A 22 9.72 32.94 15.12
C ARG A 22 10.07 34.41 15.38
N GLY A 23 11.31 34.74 15.74
CA GLY A 23 11.69 36.11 16.16
C GLY A 23 12.15 37.11 15.08
N ASN A 24 12.54 36.70 13.88
CA ASN A 24 13.43 37.53 13.02
C ASN A 24 12.94 37.80 11.58
N LEU A 25 11.64 38.06 11.36
CA LEU A 25 11.14 38.39 10.01
C LEU A 25 10.63 39.84 9.91
N ALA A 26 11.13 40.60 8.93
CA ALA A 26 10.72 41.96 8.60
C ALA A 26 9.61 41.97 7.53
N PRO A 27 8.60 42.86 7.63
CA PRO A 27 7.58 43.02 6.61
C PRO A 27 8.13 43.60 5.30
N SER A 28 7.51 43.25 4.17
CA SER A 28 7.75 43.94 2.90
C SER A 28 7.21 45.37 2.93
N SER A 29 7.96 46.34 2.41
CA SER A 29 7.56 47.76 2.40
C SER A 29 8.06 48.45 1.12
N LYS A 30 7.80 49.77 0.97
CA LYS A 30 8.35 50.56 -0.14
C LYS A 30 9.88 50.59 -0.13
N SER A 31 10.51 50.58 1.05
CA SER A 31 11.96 50.53 1.22
C SER A 31 12.52 49.11 1.31
N ASN A 32 11.65 48.09 1.38
CA ASN A 32 12.02 46.68 1.47
C ASN A 32 11.05 45.80 0.65
N PRO A 33 11.05 45.89 -0.70
CA PRO A 33 10.14 45.12 -1.55
C PRO A 33 10.33 43.61 -1.34
N CYS A 34 9.25 42.84 -1.44
CA CYS A 34 9.36 41.38 -1.45
C CYS A 34 10.15 40.92 -2.68
N PRO A 35 11.31 40.25 -2.54
CA PRO A 35 12.14 39.89 -3.70
C PRO A 35 11.55 38.76 -4.55
N VAL A 36 10.54 38.04 -4.03
CA VAL A 36 9.85 36.96 -4.74
C VAL A 36 8.74 37.49 -5.67
N CYS A 37 7.93 38.46 -5.22
CA CYS A 37 6.76 38.95 -5.96
C CYS A 37 6.76 40.46 -6.25
N GLY A 38 7.76 41.20 -5.76
CA GLY A 38 7.91 42.65 -5.94
C GLY A 38 6.94 43.52 -5.15
N ARG A 39 6.13 42.95 -4.24
CA ARG A 39 5.11 43.69 -3.48
C ARG A 39 5.74 44.64 -2.46
N THR A 40 5.19 45.85 -2.35
CA THR A 40 5.75 46.98 -1.56
C THR A 40 4.77 47.67 -0.60
N LYS A 41 3.46 47.35 -0.62
CA LYS A 41 2.43 48.25 -0.04
C LYS A 41 1.87 47.87 1.34
N ASP A 42 1.77 46.59 1.69
CA ASP A 42 0.93 46.12 2.82
C ASP A 42 1.64 45.23 3.84
N GLY A 43 2.91 44.89 3.62
CA GLY A 43 3.67 44.10 4.60
C GLY A 43 3.30 42.62 4.67
N ASP A 44 2.39 42.12 3.83
CA ASP A 44 1.91 40.74 3.91
C ASP A 44 3.03 39.70 3.69
N CYS A 45 4.06 40.05 2.91
CA CYS A 45 5.24 39.23 2.78
C CYS A 45 6.21 39.48 3.94
N ARG A 46 6.87 38.42 4.41
CA ARG A 46 7.86 38.50 5.50
C ARG A 46 9.23 38.05 4.99
N ILE A 47 10.28 38.80 5.29
CA ILE A 47 11.64 38.59 4.81
C ILE A 47 12.52 38.40 6.04
N SER A 48 13.34 37.35 6.07
CA SER A 48 14.30 37.16 7.17
C SER A 48 15.35 38.27 7.17
N HIS A 49 15.90 38.60 8.34
CA HIS A 49 16.91 39.66 8.46
C HIS A 49 18.17 39.43 7.64
N ASP A 50 18.55 38.16 7.43
CA ASP A 50 19.67 37.79 6.56
C ASP A 50 19.32 37.88 5.06
N GLY A 51 18.06 38.17 4.71
CA GLY A 51 17.57 38.24 3.34
C GLY A 51 17.52 36.89 2.63
N LYS A 52 17.76 35.76 3.32
CA LYS A 52 17.87 34.43 2.70
C LYS A 52 16.57 33.65 2.68
N MET A 53 15.55 34.09 3.40
CA MET A 53 14.25 33.43 3.47
C MET A 53 13.12 34.44 3.32
N VAL A 54 12.11 34.09 2.51
CA VAL A 54 10.94 34.94 2.28
C VAL A 54 9.66 34.12 2.39
N LEU A 55 8.75 34.58 3.23
CA LEU A 55 7.35 34.16 3.25
C LEU A 55 6.58 35.05 2.28
N CYS A 56 6.32 34.56 1.08
CA CYS A 56 5.61 35.31 0.04
C CYS A 56 4.10 35.00 0.09
N HIS A 57 3.31 36.01 0.43
CA HIS A 57 1.84 35.88 0.50
C HIS A 57 1.18 35.76 -0.89
N GLN A 58 1.79 36.31 -1.94
CA GLN A 58 1.18 36.38 -3.27
C GLN A 58 1.54 35.21 -4.20
N ASN A 59 2.60 34.47 -3.88
CA ASN A 59 3.12 33.39 -4.70
C ASN A 59 3.26 32.10 -3.86
N PHE A 60 2.15 31.64 -3.28
CA PHE A 60 2.14 30.49 -2.37
C PHE A 60 2.14 29.12 -3.08
N ASP A 61 2.00 29.12 -4.41
CA ASP A 61 1.96 27.95 -5.31
C ASP A 61 3.13 27.91 -6.32
N HIS A 62 4.09 28.83 -6.20
CA HIS A 62 5.26 28.95 -7.08
C HIS A 62 4.96 29.30 -8.56
N ALA A 63 3.81 29.90 -8.85
CA ALA A 63 3.45 30.25 -10.22
C ALA A 63 4.17 31.51 -10.78
N LYS A 64 4.60 32.47 -9.94
CA LYS A 64 5.04 33.81 -10.37
C LYS A 64 6.20 34.39 -9.55
N THR A 65 7.35 33.74 -9.58
CA THR A 65 8.58 34.26 -8.94
C THR A 65 9.27 35.26 -9.88
N GLN A 66 9.59 36.48 -9.42
CA GLN A 66 10.28 37.49 -10.24
C GLN A 66 11.70 37.08 -10.61
N GLN A 67 12.34 36.25 -9.78
CA GLN A 67 13.70 35.75 -9.97
C GLN A 67 13.74 34.24 -9.68
N PRO A 68 13.17 33.40 -10.57
CA PRO A 68 13.09 31.95 -10.34
C PRO A 68 14.47 31.29 -10.23
N ASP A 69 15.48 31.90 -10.83
CA ASP A 69 16.86 31.41 -10.81
C ASP A 69 17.55 31.65 -9.47
N LEU A 70 17.12 32.65 -8.69
CA LEU A 70 17.72 33.03 -7.40
C LEU A 70 16.95 32.51 -6.18
N TRP A 71 15.70 32.09 -6.34
CA TRP A 71 14.85 31.65 -5.23
C TRP A 71 14.33 30.24 -5.43
N HIS A 72 14.47 29.39 -4.41
CA HIS A 72 13.92 28.04 -4.36
C HIS A 72 12.66 28.01 -3.51
N PHE A 73 11.55 27.48 -4.06
CA PHE A 73 10.33 27.26 -3.31
C PHE A 73 10.43 26.00 -2.45
N ASN A 74 10.27 26.18 -1.14
CA ASN A 74 10.45 25.16 -0.12
C ASN A 74 9.11 24.73 0.52
N GLY A 75 7.99 24.95 -0.18
CA GLY A 75 6.63 24.63 0.28
C GLY A 75 5.84 25.83 0.79
N SER A 76 4.68 25.59 1.39
CA SER A 76 3.82 26.63 1.97
C SER A 76 3.87 26.59 3.50
N THR A 77 3.51 27.70 4.15
CA THR A 77 3.31 27.72 5.61
C THR A 77 2.22 26.74 6.03
N SER A 78 2.26 26.26 7.28
CA SER A 78 1.31 25.25 7.78
C SER A 78 -0.15 25.70 7.75
N ASP A 79 -0.40 27.01 7.74
CA ASP A 79 -1.72 27.63 7.60
C ASP A 79 -2.11 27.88 6.12
N GLY A 80 -1.26 27.54 5.16
CA GLY A 80 -1.49 27.67 3.72
C GLY A 80 -1.50 29.10 3.19
N ARG A 81 -1.11 30.10 3.98
CA ARG A 81 -1.26 31.53 3.62
C ARG A 81 -0.07 32.12 2.88
N CYS A 82 1.13 31.55 3.02
CA CYS A 82 2.34 32.05 2.39
C CYS A 82 3.15 30.92 1.75
N GLY A 83 3.79 31.20 0.63
CA GLY A 83 4.86 30.36 0.09
C GLY A 83 6.18 30.63 0.80
N ILE A 84 6.94 29.59 1.08
CA ILE A 84 8.25 29.65 1.73
C ILE A 84 9.32 29.60 0.63
N TYR A 85 10.15 30.64 0.54
CA TYR A 85 11.22 30.75 -0.43
C TYR A 85 12.56 30.89 0.27
N VAL A 86 13.58 30.22 -0.26
CA VAL A 86 14.95 30.28 0.23
C VAL A 86 15.88 30.70 -0.89
N PHE A 87 16.80 31.63 -0.61
CA PHE A 87 17.76 32.16 -1.55
C PHE A 87 18.76 31.07 -1.97
N LYS A 88 18.99 30.94 -3.27
CA LYS A 88 20.01 30.06 -3.84
C LYS A 88 21.34 30.80 -3.76
N GLU A 89 22.16 30.49 -2.76
CA GLU A 89 23.53 30.98 -2.75
C GLU A 89 24.28 30.41 -3.95
N GLU A 90 24.85 31.28 -4.79
CA GLU A 90 25.92 30.91 -5.72
C GLU A 90 27.15 30.56 -4.89
N ASN A 91 27.20 29.34 -4.36
CA ASN A 91 28.45 28.81 -3.88
C ASN A 91 29.33 28.52 -5.11
N GLU A 92 30.49 29.18 -5.13
CA GLU A 92 31.69 28.72 -5.84
C GLU A 92 31.73 27.20 -5.81
N SER A 93 32.12 26.61 -6.94
CA SER A 93 32.17 25.18 -7.23
C SER A 93 32.78 24.34 -6.09
N ILE A 94 31.99 24.04 -5.07
CA ILE A 94 32.21 22.89 -4.21
C ILE A 94 31.72 21.74 -5.07
N GLN A 95 32.67 21.06 -5.72
CA GLN A 95 32.40 19.76 -6.32
C GLN A 95 31.52 18.97 -5.33
N PRO A 96 30.43 18.34 -5.79
CA PRO A 96 29.54 17.63 -4.90
C PRO A 96 30.39 16.59 -4.16
N VAL A 97 30.70 16.86 -2.89
CA VAL A 97 31.20 15.83 -2.00
C VAL A 97 30.08 14.82 -2.01
N ALA A 98 30.34 13.69 -2.68
CA ALA A 98 29.39 12.61 -2.88
C ALA A 98 28.70 12.40 -1.54
N ARG A 99 27.40 12.76 -1.46
CA ARG A 99 26.60 12.43 -0.29
C ARG A 99 26.76 10.93 -0.17
N LYS A 100 27.44 10.47 0.91
CA LYS A 100 27.55 9.05 1.21
C LYS A 100 26.16 8.48 0.98
N PRO A 101 26.00 7.46 0.11
CA PRO A 101 24.69 6.90 -0.19
C PRO A 101 24.04 6.62 1.16
N ARG A 102 22.89 7.26 1.43
CA ARG A 102 22.07 6.89 2.59
C ARG A 102 21.91 5.39 2.46
N ALA A 103 22.48 4.65 3.40
CA ALA A 103 22.42 3.20 3.39
C ALA A 103 20.97 2.81 3.10
N LYS A 104 20.74 2.08 2.00
CA LYS A 104 19.40 1.59 1.65
C LYS A 104 18.85 0.95 2.92
N LYS A 105 17.73 1.47 3.43
CA LYS A 105 17.09 0.94 4.64
C LYS A 105 16.82 -0.53 4.34
N LYS A 106 17.55 -1.44 4.99
CA LYS A 106 17.46 -2.88 4.73
C LYS A 106 16.01 -3.27 4.90
N GLU A 107 15.34 -3.69 3.81
CA GLU A 107 13.98 -4.18 3.92
C GLU A 107 14.01 -5.42 4.82
N LEU A 108 13.26 -5.35 5.91
CA LEU A 108 13.04 -6.50 6.75
C LEU A 108 12.29 -7.56 5.96
N SER A 109 12.83 -8.78 5.89
CA SER A 109 12.13 -9.91 5.30
C SER A 109 10.90 -10.28 6.15
N PRO A 110 9.84 -10.83 5.54
CA PRO A 110 8.72 -11.41 6.27
C PRO A 110 9.20 -12.53 7.20
N VAL A 111 8.56 -12.66 8.36
CA VAL A 111 8.81 -13.78 9.27
C VAL A 111 7.94 -14.96 8.80
N PRO A 112 8.53 -16.14 8.55
CA PRO A 112 7.77 -17.30 8.11
C PRO A 112 6.79 -17.77 9.18
N ILE A 113 5.70 -18.41 8.74
CA ILE A 113 4.77 -19.08 9.65
C ILE A 113 5.50 -20.32 10.23
N PRO A 114 5.48 -20.54 11.55
CA PRO A 114 6.15 -21.69 12.16
C PRO A 114 5.61 -23.03 11.66
N LEU A 115 6.48 -24.02 11.51
CA LEU A 115 6.09 -25.37 11.09
C LEU A 115 5.10 -25.98 12.09
N GLY A 116 4.06 -26.64 11.56
CA GLY A 116 3.04 -27.30 12.38
C GLY A 116 2.04 -26.34 13.02
N ALA A 117 2.00 -25.07 12.58
CA ALA A 117 1.04 -24.10 13.08
C ALA A 117 -0.40 -24.53 12.81
N LYS A 118 -1.26 -24.44 13.84
CA LYS A 118 -2.68 -24.82 13.75
C LYS A 118 -3.58 -23.62 13.96
N LEU A 119 -4.77 -23.64 13.38
CA LEU A 119 -5.78 -22.62 13.65
C LEU A 119 -6.16 -22.62 15.13
N LEU A 120 -6.32 -21.43 15.71
CA LEU A 120 -6.86 -21.27 17.05
C LEU A 120 -8.37 -21.57 17.04
N ARG A 121 -8.81 -22.51 17.88
CA ARG A 121 -10.20 -22.98 17.93
C ARG A 121 -10.84 -22.65 19.27
N LEU A 122 -12.14 -22.35 19.23
CA LEU A 122 -12.97 -22.27 20.42
C LEU A 122 -13.31 -23.70 20.91
N PRO A 123 -13.43 -23.94 22.23
CA PRO A 123 -13.85 -25.24 22.75
C PRO A 123 -15.30 -25.58 22.39
N ALA A 124 -16.14 -24.56 22.17
CA ALA A 124 -17.53 -24.67 21.73
C ALA A 124 -17.86 -23.49 20.80
N PRO A 125 -18.94 -23.55 20.01
CA PRO A 125 -19.38 -22.41 19.22
C PRO A 125 -19.55 -21.17 20.10
N GLY A 126 -19.06 -20.03 19.63
CA GLY A 126 -19.17 -18.78 20.37
C GLY A 126 -20.62 -18.32 20.46
N GLN A 127 -20.98 -17.65 21.57
CA GLN A 127 -22.29 -17.03 21.66
C GLN A 127 -22.29 -15.71 20.91
N SER A 128 -22.99 -15.64 19.78
CA SER A 128 -23.11 -14.42 18.99
C SER A 128 -24.11 -13.42 19.58
N PRO A 129 -23.83 -12.11 19.45
CA PRO A 129 -24.78 -11.07 19.85
C PRO A 129 -26.07 -11.22 19.05
N GLN A 130 -27.19 -11.22 19.75
CA GLN A 130 -28.50 -11.42 19.13
C GLN A 130 -29.08 -10.08 18.66
N PRO A 131 -29.82 -10.06 17.55
CA PRO A 131 -30.59 -8.88 17.15
C PRO A 131 -31.64 -8.52 18.20
N GLU A 132 -31.64 -7.26 18.63
CA GLU A 132 -32.58 -6.71 19.58
C GLU A 132 -33.48 -5.65 18.92
N GLN A 133 -34.62 -5.37 19.55
CA GLN A 133 -35.42 -4.21 19.18
C GLN A 133 -34.64 -2.92 19.42
N LEU A 134 -34.90 -1.91 18.58
CA LEU A 134 -34.23 -0.62 18.65
C LEU A 134 -34.35 0.00 20.05
N ALA A 135 -33.21 0.33 20.67
CA ALA A 135 -33.19 0.96 21.98
C ALA A 135 -33.70 2.41 21.93
N LYS A 136 -34.29 2.87 23.04
CA LYS A 136 -34.89 4.23 23.14
C LYS A 136 -33.86 5.35 23.00
N ASP A 137 -32.61 5.07 23.32
CA ASP A 137 -31.47 5.98 23.26
C ASP A 137 -30.71 5.94 21.93
N ALA A 138 -31.20 5.16 20.94
CA ALA A 138 -30.62 5.11 19.61
C ALA A 138 -30.60 6.50 18.93
N PRO A 139 -29.62 6.79 18.06
CA PRO A 139 -29.55 8.07 17.37
C PRO A 139 -30.82 8.36 16.57
N LYS A 140 -31.31 9.60 16.62
CA LYS A 140 -32.59 10.02 15.98
C LYS A 140 -32.69 9.75 14.46
N ARG A 141 -31.55 9.52 13.80
CA ARG A 141 -31.45 9.23 12.36
C ARG A 141 -31.71 7.76 11.99
N ILE A 142 -31.81 6.86 12.98
CA ILE A 142 -32.04 5.44 12.75
C ILE A 142 -33.53 5.19 12.51
N ARG A 143 -33.86 4.34 11.53
CA ARG A 143 -35.23 3.96 11.23
C ARG A 143 -35.88 3.20 12.39
N ARG A 144 -37.17 3.42 12.62
CA ARG A 144 -37.92 2.82 13.74
C ARG A 144 -38.13 1.31 13.61
N ASP A 145 -38.10 0.79 12.39
CA ASP A 145 -38.22 -0.63 12.07
C ASP A 145 -36.87 -1.35 12.04
N ALA A 146 -35.78 -0.67 12.42
CA ALA A 146 -34.47 -1.29 12.52
C ALA A 146 -34.38 -2.23 13.73
N VAL A 147 -33.65 -3.33 13.55
CA VAL A 147 -33.07 -4.10 14.66
C VAL A 147 -31.66 -3.61 14.94
N GLN A 148 -31.20 -3.78 16.17
CA GLN A 148 -29.83 -3.44 16.57
C GLN A 148 -29.06 -4.69 16.98
N ILE A 149 -27.76 -4.73 16.68
CA ILE A 149 -26.82 -5.74 17.14
C ILE A 149 -25.63 -4.99 17.73
N THR A 150 -25.27 -5.29 18.98
CA THR A 150 -24.17 -4.62 19.68
C THR A 150 -22.93 -5.52 19.70
N TYR A 151 -21.84 -5.01 19.15
CA TYR A 151 -20.51 -5.61 19.24
C TYR A 151 -19.71 -4.88 20.31
N GLU A 152 -19.54 -5.52 21.46
CA GLU A 152 -18.79 -4.95 22.59
C GLU A 152 -17.30 -5.17 22.41
N TYR A 153 -16.53 -4.08 22.46
CA TYR A 153 -15.06 -4.11 22.36
C TYR A 153 -14.40 -4.07 23.72
N SER A 154 -15.04 -3.39 24.68
CA SER A 154 -14.62 -3.30 26.07
C SER A 154 -15.85 -2.94 26.93
N PRO A 155 -15.74 -2.93 28.28
CA PRO A 155 -16.83 -2.47 29.14
C PRO A 155 -17.35 -1.06 28.81
N ASN A 156 -16.51 -0.25 28.16
CA ASN A 156 -16.81 1.17 27.90
C ASN A 156 -16.88 1.51 26.41
N GLN A 157 -16.76 0.56 25.48
CA GLN A 157 -16.72 0.83 24.04
C GLN A 157 -17.45 -0.25 23.23
N GLY A 158 -18.23 0.18 22.25
CA GLY A 158 -18.92 -0.76 21.38
C GLY A 158 -19.39 -0.16 20.05
N VAL A 159 -19.68 -1.04 19.11
CA VAL A 159 -20.28 -0.70 17.82
C VAL A 159 -21.68 -1.26 17.78
N VAL A 160 -22.66 -0.41 17.48
CA VAL A 160 -24.03 -0.85 17.21
C VAL A 160 -24.24 -0.89 15.70
N ARG A 161 -24.58 -2.07 15.19
CA ARG A 161 -25.08 -2.26 13.82
C ARG A 161 -26.59 -2.16 13.86
N TYR A 162 -27.14 -1.20 13.11
CA TYR A 162 -28.56 -1.11 12.84
C TYR A 162 -28.84 -1.72 11.48
N GLN A 163 -29.88 -2.54 11.38
CA GLN A 163 -30.28 -3.21 10.15
C GLN A 163 -31.80 -3.15 10.00
N TRP A 164 -32.28 -2.84 8.80
CA TRP A 164 -33.72 -2.80 8.50
C TRP A 164 -34.00 -3.42 7.13
N PRO A 165 -35.22 -3.97 6.91
CA PRO A 165 -35.62 -4.47 5.60
C PRO A 165 -35.56 -3.38 4.53
N ASP A 166 -35.00 -3.73 3.37
CA ASP A 166 -34.92 -2.86 2.21
C ASP A 166 -34.98 -3.71 0.93
N ALA A 167 -36.15 -3.71 0.29
CA ALA A 167 -36.39 -4.47 -0.94
C ALA A 167 -35.65 -3.89 -2.16
N THR A 168 -35.11 -2.67 -2.07
CA THR A 168 -34.32 -2.07 -3.16
C THR A 168 -32.85 -2.50 -3.12
N ASN A 169 -32.39 -2.99 -1.96
CA ASN A 169 -31.06 -3.56 -1.80
C ASN A 169 -31.07 -5.03 -2.24
N PRO A 170 -30.14 -5.50 -3.10
CA PRO A 170 -30.05 -6.91 -3.50
C PRO A 170 -29.94 -7.89 -2.31
N LYS A 171 -29.41 -7.44 -1.17
CA LYS A 171 -29.32 -8.24 0.07
C LYS A 171 -30.64 -8.32 0.84
N GLY A 172 -31.69 -7.61 0.42
CA GLY A 172 -33.01 -7.55 1.07
C GLY A 172 -33.05 -6.71 2.34
N TYR A 173 -31.93 -6.11 2.73
CA TYR A 173 -31.79 -5.24 3.88
C TYR A 173 -30.74 -4.16 3.63
N ASP A 174 -30.85 -3.07 4.38
CA ASP A 174 -29.81 -2.05 4.47
C ASP A 174 -29.33 -1.92 5.92
N LYS A 175 -28.13 -1.37 6.11
CA LYS A 175 -27.47 -1.31 7.41
C LYS A 175 -26.69 -0.02 7.61
N THR A 176 -26.57 0.39 8.86
CA THR A 176 -25.62 1.43 9.27
C THR A 176 -24.98 1.09 10.60
N PHE A 177 -23.90 1.76 10.92
CA PHE A 177 -23.13 1.52 12.13
C PHE A 177 -23.03 2.81 12.94
N SER A 178 -23.01 2.70 14.25
CA SER A 178 -22.66 3.82 15.14
C SER A 178 -21.77 3.31 16.26
N GLN A 179 -20.63 3.95 16.44
CA GLN A 179 -19.78 3.70 17.59
C GLN A 179 -20.31 4.45 18.80
N PHE A 180 -20.05 3.91 19.98
CA PHE A 180 -20.24 4.61 21.23
C PHE A 180 -19.09 4.34 22.19
N HIS A 181 -18.94 5.24 23.16
CA HIS A 181 -18.22 4.96 24.38
C HIS A 181 -19.08 5.32 25.60
N ILE A 182 -18.74 4.77 26.76
CA ILE A 182 -19.30 5.16 28.05
C ILE A 182 -18.37 6.21 28.66
N ASP A 183 -18.91 7.38 28.99
CA ASP A 183 -18.17 8.46 29.64
C ASP A 183 -17.92 8.16 31.13
N PRO A 184 -17.09 8.95 31.84
CA PRO A 184 -16.82 8.73 33.26
C PRO A 184 -18.05 8.75 34.18
N ASP A 185 -19.16 9.36 33.73
CA ASP A 185 -20.42 9.41 34.46
C ASP A 185 -21.31 8.18 34.19
N GLY A 186 -20.81 7.20 33.44
CA GLY A 186 -21.53 5.98 33.08
C GLY A 186 -22.54 6.18 31.94
N LYS A 187 -22.48 7.31 31.23
CA LYS A 187 -23.44 7.64 30.16
C LYS A 187 -22.88 7.26 28.79
N LYS A 188 -23.75 6.65 27.98
CA LYS A 188 -23.46 6.30 26.58
C LYS A 188 -23.40 7.54 25.70
N VAL A 189 -22.27 7.74 25.03
CA VAL A 189 -22.01 8.84 24.10
C VAL A 189 -21.77 8.26 22.70
N TRP A 190 -22.55 8.73 21.71
CA TRP A 190 -22.52 8.25 20.31
C TRP A 190 -21.34 8.80 19.50
N THR A 191 -20.14 8.63 20.03
CA THR A 191 -18.88 8.91 19.35
C THR A 191 -17.87 7.82 19.71
N LYS A 192 -16.81 7.72 18.91
CA LYS A 192 -15.71 6.76 19.11
C LYS A 192 -15.00 6.95 20.47
N GLY A 193 -14.99 8.18 21.00
CA GLY A 193 -14.15 8.57 22.13
C GLY A 193 -12.65 8.57 21.80
N ASP A 194 -11.84 9.03 22.75
CA ASP A 194 -10.39 9.16 22.59
C ASP A 194 -9.60 7.94 23.09
N ALA A 195 -10.26 7.05 23.84
CA ALA A 195 -9.62 5.86 24.38
C ALA A 195 -9.24 4.87 23.25
N PRO A 196 -8.08 4.19 23.35
CA PRO A 196 -7.69 3.15 22.41
C PRO A 196 -8.75 2.05 22.32
N TRP A 197 -9.06 1.61 21.11
CA TRP A 197 -9.96 0.48 20.89
C TRP A 197 -9.13 -0.81 20.75
N PRO A 198 -9.45 -1.87 21.50
CA PRO A 198 -8.88 -3.19 21.24
C PRO A 198 -9.39 -3.76 19.92
N ALA A 199 -8.81 -4.86 19.46
CA ALA A 199 -9.44 -5.66 18.40
C ALA A 199 -10.68 -6.37 18.97
N TYR A 200 -11.72 -6.53 18.15
CA TYR A 200 -12.92 -7.24 18.52
C TYR A 200 -12.58 -8.70 18.85
N ARG A 201 -13.09 -9.22 19.97
CA ARG A 201 -12.84 -10.57 20.50
C ARG A 201 -11.39 -10.86 20.91
N ILE A 202 -10.52 -9.85 21.03
CA ILE A 202 -9.14 -10.09 21.46
C ILE A 202 -9.05 -10.71 22.86
N ASP A 203 -9.93 -10.33 23.79
CA ASP A 203 -9.93 -10.89 25.15
C ASP A 203 -10.27 -12.39 25.16
N GLU A 204 -11.22 -12.82 24.31
CA GLU A 204 -11.56 -14.24 24.14
C GLU A 204 -10.37 -15.01 23.55
N VAL A 205 -9.71 -14.44 22.52
CA VAL A 205 -8.50 -15.01 21.93
C VAL A 205 -7.38 -15.14 22.97
N VAL A 206 -7.11 -14.08 23.74
CA VAL A 206 -6.08 -14.07 24.79
C VAL A 206 -6.40 -15.09 25.87
N GLU A 207 -7.67 -15.26 26.25
CA GLU A 207 -8.06 -16.24 27.26
C GLU A 207 -7.84 -17.68 26.77
N ILE A 208 -8.20 -17.99 25.52
CA ILE A 208 -7.97 -19.31 24.93
C ILE A 208 -6.47 -19.59 24.80
N LEU A 209 -5.68 -18.60 24.41
CA LEU A 209 -4.23 -18.73 24.30
C LEU A 209 -3.56 -19.17 25.61
N LYS A 210 -4.13 -18.83 26.78
CA LYS A 210 -3.62 -19.30 28.08
C LYS A 210 -3.66 -20.83 28.20
N THR A 211 -4.60 -21.48 27.52
CA THR A 211 -4.76 -22.94 27.52
C THR A 211 -3.84 -23.65 26.54
N VAL A 212 -3.26 -22.91 25.58
CA VAL A 212 -2.32 -23.42 24.58
C VAL A 212 -0.91 -23.50 25.18
N PRO A 213 -0.16 -24.60 25.03
CA PRO A 213 1.24 -24.68 25.45
C PRO A 213 2.10 -23.58 24.80
N ASP A 214 3.07 -23.02 25.53
CA ASP A 214 3.87 -21.86 25.05
C ASP A 214 4.61 -22.14 23.74
N SER A 215 5.02 -23.40 23.52
CA SER A 215 5.75 -23.83 22.33
C SER A 215 4.86 -24.18 21.14
N GLU A 216 3.55 -24.39 21.34
CA GLU A 216 2.65 -24.81 20.27
C GLU A 216 2.36 -23.63 19.33
N PRO A 217 2.75 -23.73 18.04
CA PRO A 217 2.49 -22.66 17.09
C PRO A 217 1.00 -22.60 16.75
N VAL A 218 0.41 -21.43 16.91
CA VAL A 218 -1.02 -21.19 16.65
C VAL A 218 -1.22 -20.00 15.73
N VAL A 219 -2.19 -20.14 14.83
CA VAL A 219 -2.61 -19.11 13.87
C VAL A 219 -3.94 -18.55 14.30
N ILE A 220 -3.98 -17.24 14.48
CA ILE A 220 -5.19 -16.50 14.82
C ILE A 220 -5.75 -15.88 13.53
N PRO A 221 -6.94 -16.29 13.09
CA PRO A 221 -7.56 -15.70 11.91
C PRO A 221 -8.05 -14.28 12.20
N MET A 222 -7.83 -13.41 11.23
CA MET A 222 -8.33 -12.04 11.20
C MET A 222 -9.28 -11.88 10.01
N LEU A 223 -10.48 -11.36 10.30
CA LEU A 223 -11.54 -11.12 9.32
C LEU A 223 -11.83 -9.61 9.24
N GLU A 224 -12.55 -9.15 8.22
CA GLU A 224 -12.74 -7.71 7.99
C GLU A 224 -13.80 -7.01 8.83
N GLY A 225 -14.75 -7.76 9.38
CA GLY A 225 -15.89 -7.20 10.10
C GLY A 225 -16.39 -8.08 11.22
N GLU A 226 -17.08 -7.46 12.17
CA GLU A 226 -17.52 -8.10 13.41
C GLU A 226 -18.49 -9.26 13.12
N ASN A 227 -19.37 -9.09 12.14
CA ASN A 227 -20.27 -10.15 11.69
C ASN A 227 -19.53 -11.37 11.10
N ASN A 228 -18.40 -11.16 10.44
CA ASN A 228 -17.61 -12.26 9.87
C ASN A 228 -16.88 -13.01 10.99
N VAL A 229 -16.40 -12.28 12.00
CA VAL A 229 -15.89 -12.87 13.25
C VAL A 229 -16.96 -13.72 13.93
N GLU A 230 -18.20 -13.23 14.03
CA GLU A 230 -19.29 -14.01 14.64
C GLU A 230 -19.60 -15.29 13.85
N ILE A 231 -19.64 -15.24 12.52
CA ILE A 231 -19.79 -16.44 11.67
C ILE A 231 -18.64 -17.44 11.90
N ALA A 232 -17.41 -16.96 12.01
CA ALA A 232 -16.25 -17.80 12.33
C ALA A 232 -16.39 -18.44 13.72
N ARG A 233 -16.87 -17.70 14.71
CA ARG A 233 -17.10 -18.22 16.07
C ARG A 233 -18.16 -19.32 16.10
N ASP A 234 -19.20 -19.23 15.28
CA ASP A 234 -20.24 -20.27 15.17
C ASP A 234 -19.64 -21.61 14.73
N ILE A 235 -18.60 -21.59 13.89
CA ILE A 235 -17.85 -22.78 13.45
C ILE A 235 -16.61 -23.08 14.31
N LYS A 236 -16.59 -22.56 15.55
CA LYS A 236 -15.52 -22.75 16.55
C LYS A 236 -14.16 -22.17 16.13
N LEU A 237 -14.11 -21.18 15.25
CA LEU A 237 -12.88 -20.52 14.86
C LEU A 237 -12.68 -19.24 15.70
N ALA A 238 -11.57 -19.15 16.43
CA ALA A 238 -11.27 -18.03 17.32
C ALA A 238 -10.69 -16.84 16.52
N ALA A 239 -11.58 -16.08 15.88
CA ALA A 239 -11.20 -14.97 15.01
C ALA A 239 -11.28 -13.60 15.71
N LEU A 240 -10.59 -12.61 15.14
CA LEU A 240 -10.66 -11.21 15.56
C LEU A 240 -10.81 -10.25 14.37
N THR A 241 -11.17 -9.00 14.64
CA THR A 241 -11.17 -7.92 13.65
C THR A 241 -10.88 -6.57 14.29
N LEU A 242 -10.58 -5.56 13.48
CA LEU A 242 -10.49 -4.17 13.93
C LEU A 242 -11.82 -3.47 13.71
N GLN A 243 -12.13 -2.52 14.59
CA GLN A 243 -13.28 -1.63 14.38
C GLN A 243 -13.19 -0.94 13.01
N GLY A 244 -14.29 -0.84 12.28
CA GLY A 244 -14.30 -0.47 10.85
C GLY A 244 -13.53 0.80 10.44
N SER A 245 -13.32 1.76 11.34
CA SER A 245 -12.51 2.97 11.09
C SER A 245 -11.09 2.95 11.67
N ASN A 246 -10.67 1.82 12.24
CA ASN A 246 -9.42 1.63 12.99
C ASN A 246 -8.42 0.71 12.28
N TRP A 247 -8.38 0.75 10.96
CA TRP A 247 -7.43 -0.02 10.14
C TRP A 247 -6.08 0.71 9.92
N GLY A 248 -5.75 1.69 10.77
CA GLY A 248 -4.48 2.40 10.71
C GLY A 248 -3.33 1.57 11.28
N ASP A 249 -2.11 1.84 10.81
CA ASP A 249 -0.90 1.11 11.22
C ASP A 249 -0.70 1.05 12.74
N ARG A 250 -1.06 2.13 13.45
CA ARG A 250 -0.95 2.22 14.91
C ARG A 250 -1.88 1.24 15.62
N GLU A 251 -3.11 1.10 15.15
CA GLU A 251 -4.11 0.21 15.73
C GLU A 251 -3.79 -1.26 15.41
N ILE A 252 -3.33 -1.54 14.19
CA ILE A 252 -2.81 -2.85 13.80
C ILE A 252 -1.62 -3.24 14.68
N GLN A 253 -0.67 -2.32 14.87
CA GLN A 253 0.51 -2.56 15.71
C GLN A 253 0.11 -2.91 17.15
N LYS A 254 -0.81 -2.15 17.76
CA LYS A 254 -1.29 -2.43 19.12
C LYS A 254 -1.91 -3.82 19.25
N MET A 255 -2.70 -4.23 18.26
CA MET A 255 -3.29 -5.57 18.25
C MET A 255 -2.20 -6.66 18.20
N LEU A 256 -1.22 -6.53 17.30
CA LEU A 256 -0.11 -7.49 17.20
C LEU A 256 0.77 -7.51 18.45
N GLU A 257 1.02 -6.35 19.07
CA GLU A 257 1.74 -6.24 20.33
C GLU A 257 0.97 -6.89 21.49
N ALA A 258 -0.36 -6.74 21.54
CA ALA A 258 -1.18 -7.41 22.54
C ALA A 258 -1.12 -8.94 22.39
N LEU A 259 -1.15 -9.46 21.17
CA LEU A 259 -0.97 -10.89 20.90
C LEU A 259 0.44 -11.36 21.29
N ARG A 260 1.48 -10.59 20.94
CA ARG A 260 2.87 -10.88 21.33
C ARG A 260 3.06 -10.89 22.85
N ALA A 261 2.39 -9.98 23.57
CA ALA A 261 2.49 -9.85 25.02
C ALA A 261 1.95 -11.09 25.77
N THR A 262 1.19 -11.96 25.11
CA THR A 262 0.79 -13.26 25.68
C THR A 262 1.97 -14.21 25.90
N GLY A 263 3.12 -13.98 25.25
CA GLY A 263 4.29 -14.86 25.29
C GLY A 263 4.12 -16.17 24.51
N LYS A 264 2.98 -16.39 23.85
CA LYS A 264 2.68 -17.60 23.08
C LYS A 264 3.29 -17.54 21.68
N ASN A 265 3.52 -18.70 21.07
CA ASN A 265 3.98 -18.83 19.70
C ASN A 265 2.83 -18.56 18.70
N VAL A 266 2.50 -17.27 18.51
CA VAL A 266 1.34 -16.82 17.73
C VAL A 266 1.72 -16.30 16.34
N SER A 267 0.88 -16.61 15.37
CA SER A 267 0.88 -16.08 14.01
C SER A 267 -0.50 -15.50 13.68
N ILE A 268 -0.59 -14.61 12.69
CA ILE A 268 -1.88 -14.08 12.22
C ILE A 268 -2.12 -14.48 10.77
N ALA A 269 -3.36 -14.89 10.45
CA ALA A 269 -3.78 -15.17 9.08
C ALA A 269 -4.97 -14.28 8.72
N ILE A 270 -4.82 -13.42 7.71
CA ILE A 270 -5.90 -12.56 7.23
C ILE A 270 -6.66 -13.30 6.14
N ILE A 271 -7.93 -13.59 6.39
CA ILE A 271 -8.86 -14.07 5.37
C ILE A 271 -9.71 -12.86 4.99
N HIS A 272 -9.38 -12.24 3.86
CA HIS A 272 -10.02 -11.00 3.43
C HIS A 272 -11.27 -11.26 2.58
N ASP A 273 -12.14 -10.27 2.47
CA ASP A 273 -13.26 -10.29 1.54
C ASP A 273 -12.72 -10.26 0.11
N ASN A 274 -13.41 -10.89 -0.84
CA ASN A 274 -12.96 -11.00 -2.24
C ASN A 274 -13.15 -9.68 -3.02
N ASP A 275 -12.51 -8.61 -2.55
CA ASP A 275 -12.51 -7.30 -3.18
C ASP A 275 -11.20 -6.51 -2.95
N ASP A 276 -11.06 -5.39 -3.65
CA ASP A 276 -9.89 -4.50 -3.55
C ASP A 276 -9.68 -3.91 -2.15
N THR A 277 -10.76 -3.72 -1.39
CA THR A 277 -10.69 -3.17 -0.03
C THR A 277 -10.06 -4.20 0.91
N GLY A 278 -10.47 -5.46 0.77
CA GLY A 278 -9.93 -6.57 1.53
C GLY A 278 -8.46 -6.83 1.24
N ILE A 279 -8.07 -6.83 -0.03
CA ILE A 279 -6.66 -6.95 -0.43
C ILE A 279 -5.82 -5.84 0.21
N LYS A 280 -6.32 -4.59 0.20
CA LYS A 280 -5.60 -3.44 0.81
C LYS A 280 -5.44 -3.60 2.31
N LYS A 281 -6.51 -3.98 3.03
CA LYS A 281 -6.47 -4.20 4.48
C LYS A 281 -5.52 -5.35 4.85
N GLY A 282 -5.58 -6.47 4.13
CA GLY A 282 -4.65 -7.60 4.32
C GLY A 282 -3.19 -7.17 4.13
N LYS A 283 -2.90 -6.41 3.07
CA LYS A 283 -1.55 -5.85 2.83
C LYS A 283 -1.11 -4.90 3.94
N SER A 284 -1.99 -4.05 4.47
CA SER A 284 -1.67 -3.18 5.61
C SER A 284 -1.27 -3.98 6.84
N VAL A 285 -2.02 -5.03 7.20
CA VAL A 285 -1.69 -5.89 8.35
C VAL A 285 -0.35 -6.59 8.12
N TRP A 286 -0.12 -7.13 6.93
CA TRP A 286 1.13 -7.78 6.58
C TRP A 286 2.34 -6.84 6.65
N LEU A 287 2.23 -5.60 6.17
CA LEU A 287 3.30 -4.61 6.23
C LEU A 287 3.69 -4.24 7.67
N VAL A 288 2.70 -4.05 8.54
CA VAL A 288 2.93 -3.76 9.96
C VAL A 288 3.54 -4.98 10.65
N ALA A 289 3.02 -6.18 10.41
CA ALA A 289 3.57 -7.43 10.93
C ALA A 289 5.03 -7.63 10.50
N ARG A 290 5.35 -7.37 9.23
CA ARG A 290 6.72 -7.42 8.69
C ARG A 290 7.64 -6.44 9.42
N HIS A 291 7.19 -5.20 9.66
CA HIS A 291 7.96 -4.21 10.43
C HIS A 291 8.20 -4.65 11.88
N LEU A 292 7.22 -5.31 12.49
CA LEU A 292 7.31 -5.81 13.86
C LEU A 292 8.06 -7.14 13.96
N GLN A 293 8.40 -7.78 12.84
CA GLN A 293 8.87 -9.16 12.80
C GLN A 293 7.87 -10.12 13.47
N PHE A 294 6.62 -10.04 13.07
CA PHE A 294 5.52 -10.89 13.51
C PHE A 294 5.09 -11.82 12.37
N PRO A 295 4.97 -13.15 12.57
CA PRO A 295 4.55 -14.08 11.53
C PRO A 295 3.13 -13.78 11.03
N CYS A 296 2.99 -13.57 9.72
CA CYS A 296 1.73 -13.12 9.12
C CYS A 296 1.52 -13.73 7.72
N LEU A 297 0.31 -14.24 7.50
CA LEU A 297 -0.14 -14.81 6.24
C LEU A 297 -1.38 -14.05 5.74
N ILE A 298 -1.45 -13.79 4.44
CA ILE A 298 -2.68 -13.35 3.77
C ILE A 298 -3.20 -14.57 3.00
N ILE A 299 -4.46 -14.93 3.25
CA ILE A 299 -5.13 -16.03 2.56
C ILE A 299 -6.11 -15.42 1.56
N ASP A 300 -5.89 -15.72 0.29
CA ASP A 300 -6.79 -15.34 -0.79
C ASP A 300 -8.05 -16.21 -0.73
N PRO A 301 -9.27 -15.63 -0.62
CA PRO A 301 -10.50 -16.42 -0.60
C PRO A 301 -10.68 -17.27 -1.87
N VAL A 302 -10.10 -16.89 -3.01
CA VAL A 302 -10.12 -17.67 -4.26
C VAL A 302 -9.31 -18.97 -4.12
N ALA A 303 -8.30 -19.00 -3.25
CA ALA A 303 -7.56 -20.22 -2.92
C ALA A 303 -8.40 -21.20 -2.08
N ILE A 304 -9.38 -20.68 -1.33
CA ILE A 304 -10.34 -21.49 -0.58
C ILE A 304 -11.46 -21.96 -1.51
N ASP A 305 -12.04 -21.08 -2.31
CA ASP A 305 -13.02 -21.43 -3.33
C ASP A 305 -12.88 -20.56 -4.57
N VAL A 306 -12.55 -21.18 -5.70
CA VAL A 306 -12.43 -20.51 -7.00
C VAL A 306 -13.77 -19.91 -7.46
N GLY A 307 -14.90 -20.43 -6.95
CA GLY A 307 -16.25 -19.97 -7.25
C GLY A 307 -16.72 -18.77 -6.41
N ILE A 308 -15.93 -18.26 -5.46
CA ILE A 308 -16.37 -17.17 -4.59
C ILE A 308 -16.69 -15.90 -5.40
N PRO A 309 -17.87 -15.27 -5.21
CA PRO A 309 -18.24 -14.09 -5.97
C PRO A 309 -17.38 -12.86 -5.63
N GLU A 310 -17.40 -11.84 -6.48
CA GLU A 310 -16.84 -10.52 -6.17
C GLU A 310 -17.51 -9.96 -4.90
N LYS A 311 -16.70 -9.47 -3.95
CA LYS A 311 -17.13 -9.04 -2.60
C LYS A 311 -17.73 -10.16 -1.75
N GLY A 312 -17.46 -11.42 -2.10
CA GLY A 312 -17.79 -12.55 -1.26
C GLY A 312 -16.93 -12.57 0.00
N ASP A 313 -17.54 -12.90 1.12
CA ASP A 313 -16.89 -13.04 2.42
C ASP A 313 -17.05 -14.47 2.96
N ILE A 314 -16.68 -14.70 4.23
CA ILE A 314 -16.80 -16.02 4.87
C ILE A 314 -18.23 -16.58 4.82
N ARG A 315 -19.26 -15.72 4.78
CA ARG A 315 -20.65 -16.12 4.61
C ARG A 315 -20.87 -16.81 3.28
N GLU A 316 -20.37 -16.22 2.19
CA GLU A 316 -20.54 -16.79 0.86
C GLU A 316 -19.75 -18.11 0.72
N LEU A 317 -18.57 -18.22 1.35
CA LEU A 317 -17.83 -19.48 1.41
C LEU A 317 -18.64 -20.58 2.12
N LEU A 318 -19.17 -20.28 3.31
CA LEU A 318 -19.97 -21.23 4.08
C LEU A 318 -21.38 -21.47 3.51
N ALA A 319 -21.80 -20.71 2.51
CA ALA A 319 -23.04 -20.96 1.78
C ALA A 319 -22.89 -22.07 0.72
N VAL A 320 -21.65 -22.34 0.29
CA VAL A 320 -21.35 -23.32 -0.77
C VAL A 320 -20.54 -24.52 -0.28
N MET A 321 -19.99 -24.47 0.94
CA MET A 321 -19.27 -25.58 1.56
C MET A 321 -19.60 -25.72 3.04
N GLU A 322 -19.42 -26.93 3.57
CA GLU A 322 -19.58 -27.21 5.00
C GLU A 322 -18.44 -26.59 5.83
N ALA A 323 -18.71 -26.32 7.10
CA ALA A 323 -17.75 -25.68 8.02
C ALA A 323 -16.42 -26.44 8.12
N ASP A 324 -16.46 -27.77 8.23
CA ASP A 324 -15.25 -28.59 8.33
C ASP A 324 -14.42 -28.55 7.04
N GLU A 325 -15.07 -28.48 5.87
CA GLU A 325 -14.40 -28.33 4.59
C GLU A 325 -13.71 -26.97 4.47
N PHE A 326 -14.40 -25.89 4.84
CA PHE A 326 -13.81 -24.55 4.88
C PHE A 326 -12.53 -24.53 5.74
N LEU A 327 -12.58 -25.13 6.92
CA LEU A 327 -11.44 -25.18 7.84
C LEU A 327 -10.27 -25.99 7.28
N ILE A 328 -10.54 -27.16 6.69
CA ILE A 328 -9.51 -27.98 6.02
C ILE A 328 -8.80 -27.16 4.93
N ARG A 329 -9.55 -26.39 4.14
CA ARG A 329 -8.97 -25.55 3.07
C ARG A 329 -8.13 -24.39 3.63
N VAL A 330 -8.58 -23.74 4.71
CA VAL A 330 -7.78 -22.71 5.40
C VAL A 330 -6.50 -23.30 5.98
N GLU A 331 -6.58 -24.46 6.63
CA GLU A 331 -5.40 -25.17 7.17
C GLU A 331 -4.44 -25.61 6.06
N ALA A 332 -4.95 -25.99 4.89
CA ALA A 332 -4.11 -26.31 3.73
C ALA A 332 -3.31 -25.08 3.25
N GLU A 333 -3.89 -23.88 3.24
CA GLU A 333 -3.16 -22.66 2.90
C GLU A 333 -2.10 -22.30 3.94
N ILE A 334 -2.38 -22.51 5.23
CA ILE A 334 -1.39 -22.36 6.31
C ILE A 334 -0.23 -23.35 6.10
N PHE A 335 -0.54 -24.61 5.82
CA PHE A 335 0.45 -25.65 5.58
C PHE A 335 1.32 -25.38 4.34
N LYS A 336 0.72 -24.87 3.26
CA LYS A 336 1.48 -24.43 2.07
C LYS A 336 2.46 -23.31 2.42
N ALA A 337 2.05 -22.34 3.24
CA ALA A 337 2.90 -21.24 3.67
C ALA A 337 4.07 -21.69 4.57
N THR A 338 3.85 -22.68 5.46
CA THR A 338 4.91 -23.23 6.29
C THR A 338 5.96 -23.98 5.45
N ASN A 339 5.54 -24.77 4.47
CA ASN A 339 6.46 -25.58 3.65
C ASN A 339 7.20 -24.77 2.59
N SER A 340 6.58 -23.71 2.06
CA SER A 340 7.26 -22.77 1.14
C SER A 340 8.43 -22.05 1.83
N SER A 341 8.39 -21.95 3.17
CA SER A 341 9.46 -21.39 3.98
C SER A 341 10.64 -22.36 4.17
N GLU A 342 10.42 -23.69 4.10
CA GLU A 342 11.48 -24.71 4.18
C GLU A 342 12.23 -24.88 2.84
N LEU A 343 11.52 -24.79 1.71
CA LEU A 343 12.13 -24.93 0.37
C LEU A 343 13.11 -23.79 0.03
N ASN A 344 12.98 -22.62 0.67
CA ASN A 344 13.95 -21.53 0.53
C ASN A 344 15.26 -21.75 1.31
N ASN A 345 15.34 -22.77 2.17
CA ASN A 345 16.54 -23.13 2.94
C ASN A 345 17.17 -24.48 2.53
N SER A 346 16.66 -25.16 1.50
CA SER A 346 17.24 -26.39 0.98
C SER A 346 17.48 -26.30 -0.52
N ILE A 347 18.75 -26.10 -0.90
CA ILE A 347 19.23 -26.16 -2.27
C ILE A 347 19.16 -27.62 -2.73
N ILE A 348 18.04 -28.06 -3.30
CA ILE A 348 18.01 -29.15 -4.28
C ILE A 348 16.91 -28.83 -5.32
N PRO A 349 17.25 -28.69 -6.62
CA PRO A 349 16.25 -28.45 -7.66
C PRO A 349 15.48 -29.74 -7.95
N PRO A 350 14.13 -29.73 -8.00
CA PRO A 350 13.38 -30.88 -8.47
C PRO A 350 13.50 -31.02 -9.99
N VAL A 351 13.62 -32.28 -10.39
CA VAL A 351 13.74 -32.76 -11.77
C VAL A 351 12.50 -32.38 -12.59
N ARG A 352 12.74 -31.76 -13.74
CA ARG A 352 11.76 -31.46 -14.79
C ARG A 352 11.16 -32.74 -15.36
N THR A 353 9.83 -32.87 -15.30
CA THR A 353 9.06 -33.60 -16.32
C THR A 353 8.34 -32.60 -17.20
N GLN A 354 8.67 -32.64 -18.49
CA GLN A 354 8.05 -31.88 -19.57
C GLN A 354 6.61 -32.33 -19.77
N GLU A 355 5.67 -31.39 -19.80
CA GLU A 355 4.48 -31.53 -20.64
C GLU A 355 4.27 -30.27 -21.48
N ASN A 356 4.00 -30.53 -22.76
CA ASN A 356 4.00 -29.60 -23.86
C ASN A 356 2.79 -28.65 -23.82
N VAL A 357 3.04 -27.35 -23.88
CA VAL A 357 2.03 -26.37 -24.33
C VAL A 357 2.33 -26.02 -25.77
N VAL A 358 1.45 -26.46 -26.66
CA VAL A 358 1.45 -26.17 -28.09
C VAL A 358 1.07 -24.71 -28.29
N CYS A 359 2.02 -23.90 -28.77
CA CYS A 359 1.77 -22.58 -29.32
C CYS A 359 1.34 -22.73 -30.79
N LEU A 360 0.12 -22.28 -31.12
CA LEU A 360 -0.27 -22.01 -32.50
C LEU A 360 -0.14 -20.51 -32.77
N SER A 361 0.96 -20.16 -33.44
CA SER A 361 1.18 -18.90 -34.14
C SER A 361 0.49 -18.94 -35.51
N PHE A 362 -0.13 -17.84 -35.96
CA PHE A 362 -0.22 -17.58 -37.41
C PHE A 362 -0.31 -16.08 -37.73
N PHE A 363 0.51 -15.66 -38.69
CA PHE A 363 0.58 -14.32 -39.28
C PHE A 363 -0.38 -14.18 -40.48
N SER A 364 -1.06 -13.03 -40.52
CA SER A 364 -1.44 -12.14 -41.64
C SER A 364 -1.74 -12.67 -43.06
N SER A 365 -2.89 -12.26 -43.61
CA SER A 365 -2.99 -11.79 -45.01
C SER A 365 -4.09 -10.71 -45.16
N ASN A 366 -3.80 -9.72 -46.00
CA ASN A 366 -4.58 -8.51 -46.30
C ASN A 366 -5.90 -8.74 -47.05
N ASP A 367 -6.73 -7.69 -46.95
CA ASP A 367 -7.84 -7.28 -47.81
C ASP A 367 -9.18 -8.03 -47.66
N ASP A 368 -9.92 -7.65 -46.62
CA ASP A 368 -11.23 -7.01 -46.79
C ASP A 368 -11.55 -6.13 -45.58
N TYR A 369 -11.83 -4.85 -45.86
CA TYR A 369 -12.16 -3.80 -44.91
C TYR A 369 -13.56 -4.00 -44.30
N ILE A 370 -13.62 -4.36 -43.01
CA ILE A 370 -14.54 -3.82 -41.98
C ILE A 370 -13.75 -3.84 -40.66
N PRO A 371 -13.44 -2.70 -40.02
CA PRO A 371 -12.75 -2.71 -38.73
C PRO A 371 -13.72 -3.12 -37.63
N ASP A 372 -13.65 -4.37 -37.20
CA ASP A 372 -14.29 -4.87 -35.97
C ASP A 372 -13.51 -4.47 -34.70
N THR A 373 -12.85 -3.32 -34.73
CA THR A 373 -12.37 -2.61 -33.54
C THR A 373 -13.31 -1.46 -33.24
N ALA A 374 -14.52 -1.79 -32.77
CA ALA A 374 -15.33 -0.84 -32.04
C ALA A 374 -15.72 -1.41 -30.67
N PRO A 375 -14.92 -1.15 -29.61
CA PRO A 375 -15.44 -1.19 -28.25
C PRO A 375 -16.57 -0.16 -28.13
N ILE A 376 -17.73 -0.67 -27.75
CA ILE A 376 -19.00 0.02 -27.54
C ILE A 376 -18.79 1.21 -26.56
N ALA A 377 -19.51 2.30 -26.79
CA ALA A 377 -19.38 3.60 -26.11
C ALA A 377 -19.13 3.51 -24.59
N GLY A 378 -17.87 3.65 -24.17
CA GLY A 378 -17.50 3.71 -22.75
C GLY A 378 -16.06 3.36 -22.39
N GLN A 379 -15.06 3.53 -23.27
CA GLN A 379 -13.67 3.24 -22.91
C GLN A 379 -13.23 4.01 -21.66
N ASN A 380 -12.99 3.26 -20.58
CA ASN A 380 -12.44 3.71 -19.32
C ASN A 380 -11.15 4.51 -19.57
N PHE A 381 -11.03 5.71 -18.98
CA PHE A 381 -9.88 6.60 -19.15
C PHE A 381 -8.54 5.91 -18.82
N ILE A 382 -8.56 4.86 -18.00
CA ILE A 382 -7.38 4.04 -17.66
C ILE A 382 -6.81 3.37 -18.91
N LEU A 383 -7.65 2.71 -19.72
CA LEU A 383 -7.20 2.03 -20.95
C LEU A 383 -6.65 3.02 -21.98
N LYS A 384 -7.24 4.22 -22.04
CA LYS A 384 -6.73 5.30 -22.91
C LYS A 384 -5.39 5.85 -22.42
N ALA A 385 -5.19 5.92 -21.10
CA ALA A 385 -3.92 6.33 -20.53
C ALA A 385 -2.84 5.26 -20.76
N GLU A 386 -3.19 3.98 -20.63
CA GLU A 386 -2.33 2.84 -20.96
C GLU A 386 -1.88 2.91 -22.42
N ASP A 387 -2.82 2.98 -23.35
CA ASP A 387 -2.54 3.10 -24.78
C ASP A 387 -1.69 4.34 -25.10
N ALA A 388 -2.01 5.50 -24.54
CA ALA A 388 -1.28 6.73 -24.85
C ALA A 388 0.13 6.82 -24.22
N LEU A 389 0.38 6.14 -23.11
CA LEU A 389 1.64 6.30 -22.35
C LEU A 389 2.55 5.07 -22.41
N TYR A 390 2.00 3.90 -22.70
CA TYR A 390 2.70 2.61 -22.56
C TYR A 390 2.59 1.71 -23.80
N SER A 391 1.92 2.14 -24.87
CA SER A 391 1.96 1.42 -26.17
C SER A 391 3.35 1.43 -26.81
N ASP A 392 4.10 2.51 -26.63
CA ASP A 392 5.44 2.69 -27.20
C ASP A 392 6.53 2.06 -26.31
N GLY A 393 6.63 0.73 -26.38
CA GLY A 393 7.75 -0.03 -25.83
C GLY A 393 7.31 -1.31 -25.12
N HIS A 394 8.28 -1.98 -24.50
CA HIS A 394 8.02 -3.16 -23.69
C HIS A 394 8.19 -2.82 -22.22
N TYR A 395 7.14 -3.09 -21.44
CA TYR A 395 7.08 -2.81 -20.01
C TYR A 395 6.82 -4.11 -19.25
N VAL A 396 7.44 -4.24 -18.09
CA VAL A 396 7.18 -5.35 -17.16
C VAL A 396 7.17 -4.80 -15.74
N SER A 397 6.45 -5.48 -14.84
CA SER A 397 6.52 -5.20 -13.41
C SER A 397 7.08 -6.38 -12.64
N ILE A 398 8.07 -6.11 -11.79
CA ILE A 398 8.77 -7.09 -10.96
C ILE A 398 8.64 -6.61 -9.52
N GLY A 399 7.98 -7.39 -8.66
CA GLY A 399 7.78 -7.02 -7.25
C GLY A 399 7.02 -5.71 -7.03
N GLY A 400 6.16 -5.31 -7.97
CA GLY A 400 5.38 -4.05 -7.92
C GLY A 400 6.15 -2.82 -8.40
N LEU A 401 7.40 -2.95 -8.83
CA LEU A 401 8.17 -1.91 -9.49
C LEU A 401 7.99 -2.03 -11.01
N LEU A 402 7.92 -0.90 -11.72
CA LEU A 402 7.73 -0.87 -13.17
C LEU A 402 9.08 -0.72 -13.88
N TYR A 403 9.29 -1.48 -14.96
CA TYR A 403 10.52 -1.45 -15.76
C TYR A 403 10.19 -1.24 -17.23
N ARG A 404 11.12 -0.63 -17.97
CA ARG A 404 11.04 -0.46 -19.43
C ARG A 404 12.25 -1.07 -20.12
N PHE A 405 12.01 -1.77 -21.21
CA PHE A 405 13.07 -2.29 -22.07
C PHE A 405 13.81 -1.16 -22.78
N THR A 406 15.13 -1.12 -22.65
CA THR A 406 16.02 -0.10 -23.23
C THR A 406 16.61 -0.52 -24.57
N GLY A 407 16.33 -1.74 -25.03
CA GLY A 407 16.95 -2.37 -26.20
C GLY A 407 17.90 -3.51 -25.82
N SER A 408 18.43 -3.51 -24.60
CA SER A 408 19.32 -4.58 -24.11
C SER A 408 18.94 -5.15 -22.74
N TYR A 409 18.27 -4.39 -21.89
CA TYR A 409 17.78 -4.84 -20.59
C TYR A 409 16.56 -4.01 -20.17
N TYR A 410 15.95 -4.39 -19.05
CA TYR A 410 14.85 -3.68 -18.41
C TYR A 410 15.39 -2.76 -17.32
N GLU A 411 15.18 -1.46 -17.49
CA GLU A 411 15.56 -0.43 -16.53
C GLU A 411 14.38 -0.03 -15.66
N GLU A 412 14.61 0.10 -14.35
CA GLU A 412 13.58 0.49 -13.38
C GLU A 412 13.13 1.93 -13.63
N LEU A 413 11.81 2.11 -13.74
CA LEU A 413 11.21 3.43 -13.80
C LEU A 413 10.88 3.94 -12.40
N ASN A 414 11.35 5.14 -12.09
CA ASN A 414 11.04 5.78 -10.83
C ASN A 414 9.54 6.11 -10.72
N GLU A 415 8.85 5.53 -9.73
CA GLU A 415 7.40 5.70 -9.51
C GLU A 415 6.97 7.17 -9.49
N SER A 416 7.71 8.04 -8.81
CA SER A 416 7.34 9.46 -8.70
C SER A 416 7.44 10.20 -10.04
N SER A 417 8.39 9.80 -10.89
CA SER A 417 8.56 10.35 -12.24
C SER A 417 7.44 9.85 -13.16
N GLU A 418 7.09 8.57 -13.07
CA GLU A 418 5.98 8.00 -13.87
C GLU A 418 4.62 8.54 -13.44
N LYS A 419 4.34 8.66 -12.14
CA LYS A 419 3.11 9.31 -11.65
C LYS A 419 3.01 10.76 -12.10
N ARG A 420 4.14 11.48 -12.18
CA ARG A 420 4.17 12.84 -12.74
C ARG A 420 3.86 12.85 -14.23
N ARG A 421 4.41 11.90 -15.01
CA ARG A 421 4.13 11.73 -16.44
C ARG A 421 2.64 11.44 -16.70
N ILE A 422 2.06 10.50 -15.96
CA ILE A 422 0.62 10.20 -15.97
C ILE A 422 -0.20 11.46 -15.62
N GLY A 423 0.15 12.14 -14.54
CA GLY A 423 -0.54 13.38 -14.13
C GLY A 423 -0.44 14.49 -15.19
N GLY A 424 0.68 14.58 -15.91
CA GLY A 424 0.85 15.48 -17.04
C GLY A 424 -0.13 15.18 -18.17
N TRP A 425 -0.32 13.91 -18.51
CA TRP A 425 -1.30 13.48 -19.52
C TRP A 425 -2.75 13.69 -19.06
N LEU A 426 -3.08 13.35 -17.81
CA LEU A 426 -4.44 13.54 -17.29
C LEU A 426 -4.89 15.01 -17.26
N LYS A 427 -3.95 15.97 -17.20
CA LYS A 427 -4.25 17.41 -17.33
C LYS A 427 -4.67 17.82 -18.74
N THR A 428 -4.22 17.10 -19.76
CA THR A 428 -4.58 17.37 -21.16
C THR A 428 -5.77 16.51 -21.60
N TYR A 429 -5.97 15.35 -20.98
CA TYR A 429 -7.11 14.47 -21.22
C TYR A 429 -8.44 15.16 -20.91
N SER A 430 -9.39 15.04 -21.84
CA SER A 430 -10.75 15.53 -21.71
C SER A 430 -11.70 14.45 -22.18
N GLU A 431 -12.83 14.28 -21.49
CA GLU A 431 -13.87 13.34 -21.90
C GLU A 431 -15.25 13.98 -21.91
N LYS A 432 -16.15 13.46 -22.74
CA LYS A 432 -17.49 14.00 -22.88
C LYS A 432 -18.43 13.30 -21.89
N VAL A 433 -18.81 14.00 -20.82
CA VAL A 433 -19.75 13.50 -19.80
C VAL A 433 -21.09 14.21 -19.99
N LYS A 434 -22.16 13.44 -20.21
CA LYS A 434 -23.51 13.97 -20.48
C LYS A 434 -23.54 15.05 -21.57
N GLY A 435 -22.74 14.88 -22.62
CA GLY A 435 -22.67 15.81 -23.74
C GLY A 435 -21.71 16.99 -23.56
N VAL A 436 -21.06 17.16 -22.41
CA VAL A 436 -20.15 18.27 -22.10
C VAL A 436 -18.71 17.77 -21.96
N TRP A 437 -17.74 18.47 -22.54
CA TRP A 437 -16.33 18.18 -22.34
C TRP A 437 -15.89 18.59 -20.93
N VAL A 438 -15.37 17.62 -20.17
CA VAL A 438 -14.87 17.84 -18.81
C VAL A 438 -13.43 17.36 -18.69
N LYS A 439 -12.63 18.08 -17.89
CA LYS A 439 -11.26 17.72 -17.48
C LYS A 439 -11.26 17.28 -16.02
N ASN A 440 -11.97 16.21 -15.73
CA ASN A 440 -12.28 15.77 -14.36
C ASN A 440 -11.31 14.72 -13.80
N ARG A 441 -10.29 14.28 -14.55
CA ARG A 441 -9.37 13.20 -14.14
C ARG A 441 -7.98 13.67 -13.71
N ALA A 442 -7.75 14.98 -13.64
CA ALA A 442 -6.47 15.54 -13.22
C ALA A 442 -6.33 15.56 -11.69
N ASP A 443 -6.51 14.40 -11.07
CA ASP A 443 -6.49 14.21 -9.62
C ASP A 443 -5.62 13.02 -9.21
N THR A 444 -5.20 12.99 -7.95
CA THR A 444 -4.28 11.97 -7.43
C THR A 444 -4.86 10.56 -7.48
N ALA A 445 -6.18 10.39 -7.32
CA ALA A 445 -6.80 9.06 -7.35
C ALA A 445 -6.74 8.48 -8.76
N SER A 446 -7.04 9.30 -9.78
CA SER A 446 -6.92 8.91 -11.19
C SER A 446 -5.48 8.58 -11.59
N VAL A 447 -4.48 9.36 -11.13
CA VAL A 447 -3.06 9.06 -11.36
C VAL A 447 -2.68 7.69 -10.78
N ASN A 448 -3.07 7.43 -9.53
CA ASN A 448 -2.77 6.16 -8.86
C ASN A 448 -3.49 4.99 -9.53
N ALA A 449 -4.74 5.18 -9.97
CA ALA A 449 -5.50 4.14 -10.67
C ALA A 449 -4.80 3.71 -11.97
N VAL A 450 -4.33 4.66 -12.78
CA VAL A 450 -3.58 4.35 -14.01
C VAL A 450 -2.26 3.64 -13.70
N PHE A 451 -1.49 4.15 -12.73
CA PHE A 451 -0.19 3.56 -12.38
C PHE A 451 -0.35 2.12 -11.86
N SER A 452 -1.28 1.90 -10.94
CA SER A 452 -1.56 0.56 -10.39
C SER A 452 -2.09 -0.39 -11.46
N TRP A 453 -2.91 0.09 -12.40
CA TRP A 453 -3.37 -0.71 -13.53
C TRP A 453 -2.19 -1.23 -14.35
N VAL A 454 -1.30 -0.33 -14.80
CA VAL A 454 -0.15 -0.70 -15.65
C VAL A 454 0.80 -1.66 -14.92
N VAL A 455 1.09 -1.41 -13.65
CA VAL A 455 1.91 -2.30 -12.80
C VAL A 455 1.30 -3.70 -12.72
N ASN A 456 -0.01 -3.81 -12.51
CA ASN A 456 -0.68 -5.10 -12.39
C ASN A 456 -0.78 -5.84 -13.73
N GLN A 457 -1.08 -5.14 -14.83
CA GLN A 457 -1.22 -5.74 -16.16
C GLN A 457 0.11 -6.23 -16.74
N THR A 458 1.22 -5.61 -16.34
CA THR A 458 2.55 -5.96 -16.85
C THR A 458 3.34 -6.82 -15.86
N ALA A 459 2.72 -7.33 -14.80
CA ALA A 459 3.38 -8.14 -13.78
C ALA A 459 3.92 -9.46 -14.36
N VAL A 460 5.18 -9.77 -14.05
CA VAL A 460 5.86 -11.01 -14.47
C VAL A 460 6.28 -11.81 -13.26
N ASP A 461 6.31 -13.14 -13.41
CA ASP A 461 6.80 -14.05 -12.38
C ASP A 461 8.30 -13.75 -12.11
N PRO A 462 8.72 -13.49 -10.87
CA PRO A 462 10.12 -13.30 -10.52
C PRO A 462 11.05 -14.43 -11.00
N LEU A 463 10.56 -15.66 -11.18
CA LEU A 463 11.34 -16.79 -11.71
C LEU A 463 11.66 -16.67 -13.21
N GLN A 464 10.94 -15.81 -13.93
CA GLN A 464 11.22 -15.50 -15.34
C GLN A 464 12.24 -14.37 -15.51
N VAL A 465 12.60 -13.69 -14.41
CA VAL A 465 13.57 -12.60 -14.41
C VAL A 465 15.00 -13.16 -14.40
N ASN A 466 15.84 -12.58 -15.25
CA ASN A 466 17.23 -13.00 -15.49
C ASN A 466 17.32 -14.48 -15.87
N PRO A 467 16.67 -14.90 -16.98
CA PRO A 467 16.71 -16.29 -17.43
C PRO A 467 18.15 -16.72 -17.78
N GLY A 468 18.36 -18.03 -17.90
CA GLY A 468 19.68 -18.61 -18.19
C GLY A 468 20.35 -17.96 -19.41
N GLY A 469 21.65 -17.68 -19.27
CA GLY A 469 22.44 -16.92 -20.22
C GLY A 469 23.09 -15.70 -19.57
N LEU A 470 24.09 -15.11 -20.24
CA LEU A 470 24.76 -13.90 -19.78
C LEU A 470 24.33 -12.72 -20.65
N ASN A 471 23.65 -11.74 -20.05
CA ASN A 471 23.25 -10.55 -20.78
C ASN A 471 24.44 -9.58 -20.96
N CYS A 472 24.85 -9.36 -22.20
CA CYS A 472 25.96 -8.51 -22.60
C CYS A 472 25.44 -7.29 -23.37
N SER A 473 26.25 -6.25 -23.54
CA SER A 473 25.82 -5.03 -24.24
C SER A 473 25.53 -5.21 -25.73
N ASN A 474 26.00 -6.31 -26.33
CA ASN A 474 25.82 -6.65 -27.76
C ASN A 474 24.97 -7.90 -28.00
N GLY A 475 24.34 -8.47 -26.97
CA GLY A 475 23.44 -9.62 -27.08
C GLY A 475 23.42 -10.45 -25.80
N VAL A 476 22.78 -11.61 -25.85
CA VAL A 476 22.76 -12.57 -24.75
C VAL A 476 23.60 -13.78 -25.14
N VAL A 477 24.57 -14.15 -24.31
CA VAL A 477 25.34 -15.38 -24.51
C VAL A 477 24.54 -16.53 -23.92
N LYS A 478 24.05 -17.43 -24.77
CA LYS A 478 23.41 -18.68 -24.36
C LYS A 478 24.46 -19.78 -24.28
N ILE A 479 24.44 -20.54 -23.18
CA ILE A 479 25.32 -21.68 -22.97
C ILE A 479 24.47 -22.95 -23.07
N HIS A 480 24.87 -23.84 -23.97
CA HIS A 480 24.23 -25.13 -24.18
C HIS A 480 24.79 -26.18 -23.20
N PHE A 481 24.06 -27.27 -22.99
CA PHE A 481 24.46 -28.34 -22.07
C PHE A 481 25.77 -29.05 -22.46
N ASP A 482 26.15 -28.99 -23.74
CA ASP A 482 27.42 -29.52 -24.24
C ASP A 482 28.61 -28.57 -24.05
N GLY A 483 28.38 -27.40 -23.43
CA GLY A 483 29.39 -26.36 -23.20
C GLY A 483 29.62 -25.42 -24.38
N SER A 484 28.97 -25.67 -25.53
CA SER A 484 28.96 -24.70 -26.62
C SER A 484 28.16 -23.45 -26.25
N HIS A 485 28.43 -22.34 -26.91
CA HIS A 485 27.73 -21.08 -26.66
C HIS A 485 27.49 -20.30 -27.94
N GLU A 486 26.43 -19.49 -27.93
CA GLU A 486 26.08 -18.60 -29.02
C GLU A 486 25.68 -17.21 -28.49
N LEU A 487 26.00 -16.17 -29.24
CA LEU A 487 25.53 -14.81 -28.96
C LEU A 487 24.24 -14.58 -29.75
N VAL A 488 23.11 -14.45 -29.05
CA VAL A 488 21.82 -14.12 -29.65
C VAL A 488 21.50 -12.63 -29.47
N ALA A 489 20.74 -12.06 -30.40
CA ALA A 489 20.25 -10.69 -30.25
C ALA A 489 19.35 -10.55 -29.02
N HIS A 490 19.30 -9.35 -28.44
CA HIS A 490 18.37 -9.05 -27.36
C HIS A 490 16.92 -9.20 -27.84
N ASP A 491 16.10 -9.83 -26.99
CA ASP A 491 14.66 -9.99 -27.21
C ASP A 491 13.97 -9.50 -25.93
N PRO A 492 13.01 -8.56 -26.00
CA PRO A 492 12.26 -8.10 -24.83
C PRO A 492 11.52 -9.23 -24.09
N LYS A 493 11.28 -10.38 -24.71
CA LYS A 493 10.73 -11.57 -24.01
C LYS A 493 11.69 -12.13 -22.96
N ASN A 494 13.00 -11.86 -23.07
CA ASN A 494 14.00 -12.27 -22.09
C ASN A 494 14.21 -11.13 -21.10
N ILE A 495 13.69 -11.29 -19.88
CA ILE A 495 13.62 -10.22 -18.91
C ILE A 495 14.92 -10.13 -18.11
N TYR A 496 15.92 -9.45 -18.66
CA TYR A 496 17.14 -9.13 -17.92
C TYR A 496 17.03 -7.76 -17.27
N THR A 497 17.36 -7.63 -15.98
CA THR A 497 17.39 -6.35 -15.25
C THR A 497 18.80 -5.76 -15.12
N TYR A 498 19.78 -6.38 -15.77
CA TYR A 498 21.17 -5.95 -15.81
C TYR A 498 21.70 -6.07 -17.24
N VAL A 499 22.78 -5.35 -17.53
CA VAL A 499 23.57 -5.51 -18.75
C VAL A 499 25.05 -5.54 -18.39
N GLY A 500 25.77 -6.53 -18.91
CA GLY A 500 27.21 -6.70 -18.74
C GLY A 500 28.03 -5.94 -19.78
N CYS A 501 29.32 -6.27 -19.83
CA CYS A 501 30.22 -5.79 -20.88
C CYS A 501 29.91 -6.40 -22.25
N LYS A 502 30.59 -5.91 -23.29
CA LYS A 502 30.49 -6.47 -24.65
C LYS A 502 31.13 -7.86 -24.66
N TYR A 503 30.40 -8.84 -25.17
CA TYR A 503 30.94 -10.17 -25.40
C TYR A 503 31.83 -10.20 -26.64
N ASP A 504 33.03 -10.73 -26.51
CA ASP A 504 33.98 -10.95 -27.60
C ASP A 504 34.61 -12.35 -27.47
N PRO A 505 34.26 -13.32 -28.34
CA PRO A 505 34.80 -14.67 -28.29
C PRO A 505 36.28 -14.74 -28.68
N HIS A 506 36.84 -13.65 -29.22
CA HIS A 506 38.24 -13.55 -29.64
C HIS A 506 39.09 -12.74 -28.66
N ILE A 507 38.57 -12.45 -27.46
CA ILE A 507 39.34 -11.79 -26.42
C ILE A 507 40.58 -12.63 -26.07
N HIS A 508 41.70 -11.97 -25.87
CA HIS A 508 42.96 -12.64 -25.62
C HIS A 508 42.94 -13.32 -24.24
N VAL A 509 43.30 -14.60 -24.16
CA VAL A 509 43.21 -15.42 -22.92
C VAL A 509 43.89 -14.76 -21.71
N ARG A 510 45.01 -14.06 -21.92
CA ARG A 510 45.70 -13.28 -20.86
C ARG A 510 44.83 -12.25 -20.14
N ASP A 511 43.84 -11.67 -20.83
CA ASP A 511 42.93 -10.70 -20.20
C ASP A 511 41.87 -11.42 -19.34
N CYS A 512 41.48 -12.64 -19.72
CA CYS A 512 40.65 -13.52 -18.90
C CYS A 512 41.42 -14.00 -17.66
N ASP A 513 42.68 -14.40 -17.81
CA ASP A 513 43.53 -14.85 -16.70
C ASP A 513 43.68 -13.75 -15.64
N ARG A 514 43.94 -12.51 -16.07
CA ARG A 514 44.03 -11.34 -15.18
C ARG A 514 42.72 -11.04 -14.43
N LEU A 515 41.58 -11.29 -15.07
CA LEU A 515 40.27 -11.11 -14.42
C LEU A 515 40.05 -12.18 -13.34
N LEU A 516 40.40 -13.44 -13.65
CA LEU A 516 40.29 -14.57 -12.72
C LEU A 516 41.22 -14.39 -11.51
N GLU A 517 42.43 -13.88 -11.70
CA GLU A 517 43.38 -13.53 -10.62
C GLU A 517 42.79 -12.51 -9.61
N CYS A 518 41.82 -11.70 -10.04
CA CYS A 518 41.20 -10.67 -9.19
C CYS A 518 40.00 -11.17 -8.36
N LEU A 519 39.56 -12.41 -8.53
CA LEU A 519 38.36 -12.98 -7.87
C LEU A 519 38.66 -13.80 -6.58
N GLU A 520 39.87 -13.69 -6.04
CA GLU A 520 40.37 -14.47 -4.88
C GLU A 520 39.91 -13.98 -3.48
N PRO A 521 39.84 -14.88 -2.47
CA PRO A 521 40.56 -16.14 -2.43
C PRO A 521 39.85 -17.34 -3.08
N SER A 522 40.67 -18.23 -3.64
CA SER A 522 40.37 -19.47 -4.36
C SER A 522 39.09 -20.17 -3.86
N GLN A 523 38.10 -20.33 -4.74
CA GLN A 523 36.89 -21.12 -4.47
C GLN A 523 37.12 -22.62 -4.63
#